data_AF-A0A0W7WZT2-F1
#
_entry.id   AF-A0A0W7WZT2-F1
#
_cell.length_a   1.000
_cell.length_b   1.000
_cell.length_c   1.000
_cell.angle_alpha   90.00
_cell.angle_beta   90.00
_cell.angle_gamma   90.00
#
_symmetry.space_group_name_H-M   'P 1'
#
loop_
_entity.id
_entity.type
_entity.pdbx_description
1 polymer ?
#
loop_
_entity_poly.entity_id
_entity_poly.type
_entity_poly.pdbx_seq_one_letter_code
_entity_poly.pdbx_strand_id
1 'polypeptide(L)' 'MLFDRTYDMPGTVRAVDGAFVVLERPTGLTWRVHYRHLRPATPWQHRQLLALAHLHAQRLRGAL' A
#
# COMPACT_ATOMS: atom_id res chain seq x y z
N MET A 1 -1.16 -8.10 1.54
CA MET A 1 -1.42 -6.65 1.61
C MET A 1 -1.89 -6.31 3.01
N LEU A 2 -1.47 -5.17 3.55
CA LEU A 2 -1.81 -4.74 4.91
C LEU A 2 -2.48 -3.36 4.86
N PHE A 3 -3.27 -3.07 5.89
CA PHE A 3 -3.89 -1.77 6.11
C PHE A 3 -3.27 -1.14 7.33
N ASP A 4 -2.75 0.07 7.16
CA ASP A 4 -2.20 0.90 8.20
C ASP A 4 -3.31 1.74 8.83
N ARG A 5 -3.56 1.54 10.14
CA ARG A 5 -4.58 2.28 10.88
C ARG A 5 -4.19 3.73 11.16
N THR A 6 -2.90 4.04 11.18
CA THR A 6 -2.41 5.40 11.46
C THR A 6 -2.56 6.29 10.25
N TYR A 7 -2.24 5.76 9.06
CA TYR A 7 -2.39 6.49 7.80
C TYR A 7 -3.75 6.28 7.13
N ASP A 8 -4.58 5.36 7.65
CA ASP A 8 -5.85 4.94 7.08
C ASP A 8 -5.71 4.45 5.62
N MET A 9 -4.65 3.70 5.34
CA MET A 9 -4.26 3.35 3.96
C MET A 9 -3.79 1.91 3.80
N PRO A 10 -4.20 1.23 2.71
CA PRO A 10 -3.59 -0.03 2.31
C PRO A 10 -2.22 0.14 1.64
N GLY A 11 -1.36 -0.86 1.81
CA GLY A 11 -0.08 -1.02 1.13
C GLY A 11 0.36 -2.48 1.01
N THR A 12 1.32 -2.72 0.12
CA THR A 12 2.00 -4.01 -0.04
C THR A 12 3.24 -4.04 0.85
N VAL A 13 3.55 -5.21 1.41
CA VAL A 13 4.77 -5.37 2.21
C VAL A 13 5.97 -5.37 1.28
N ARG A 14 6.87 -4.41 1.46
CA ARG A 14 8.15 -4.32 0.75
C ARG A 14 9.28 -4.98 1.53
N ALA A 15 9.32 -4.76 2.85
CA ALA A 15 10.31 -5.34 3.74
C ALA A 15 9.77 -5.46 5.18
N VAL A 16 10.40 -6.32 5.97
CA VAL A 16 10.17 -6.44 7.41
C VAL A 16 11.50 -6.19 8.12
N ASP A 17 11.47 -5.31 9.12
CA ASP A 17 12.62 -4.87 9.90
C ASP A 17 12.25 -4.91 11.39
N GLY A 18 12.47 -6.07 12.01
CA GLY A 18 12.07 -6.32 13.39
C GLY A 18 10.57 -6.08 13.62
N ALA A 19 10.25 -5.14 14.51
CA ALA A 19 8.88 -4.75 14.82
C ALA A 19 8.27 -3.76 13.81
N PHE A 20 9.02 -3.36 12.78
CA PHE A 20 8.56 -2.46 11.74
C PHE A 20 8.36 -3.19 10.43
N VAL A 21 7.37 -2.72 9.67
CA VAL A 21 7.10 -3.18 8.32
C VAL A 21 7.21 -1.98 7.40
N VAL A 22 7.95 -2.15 6.31
CA VAL A 22 8.00 -1.18 5.23
C VAL A 22 6.90 -1.53 4.25
N LEU A 23 5.93 -0.62 4.12
CA LEU A 23 4.84 -0.73 3.16
C LEU A 23 5.13 0.16 1.95
N GLU A 24 4.67 -0.30 0.79
CA GLU A 24 4.69 0.48 -0.44
C GLU A 24 3.31 0.55 -1.07
N ARG A 25 3.06 1.68 -1.75
CA ARG A 25 1.91 1.87 -2.61
C ARG A 25 2.32 1.76 -4.09
N PRO A 26 1.43 1.26 -4.95
CA PRO A 26 1.64 1.23 -6.40
C PRO A 26 1.91 2.62 -7.02
N THR A 27 1.59 3.70 -6.32
CA THR A 27 1.87 5.08 -6.73
C THR A 27 3.28 5.56 -6.34
N GLY A 28 4.14 4.68 -5.81
CA GLY A 28 5.53 4.97 -5.44
C GLY A 28 5.76 5.43 -3.99
N LEU A 29 4.69 5.71 -3.23
CA LEU A 29 4.82 6.07 -1.81
C LEU A 29 5.30 4.86 -0.99
N THR A 30 6.38 5.01 -0.24
CA THR A 30 6.89 4.01 0.71
C THR A 30 6.90 4.60 2.12
N TRP A 31 6.49 3.83 3.12
CA TRP A 31 6.53 4.25 4.52
C TRP A 31 6.81 3.10 5.46
N ARG A 32 7.32 3.43 6.66
CA ARG A 32 7.67 2.48 7.72
C ARG A 32 6.69 2.63 8.88
N VAL A 33 6.15 1.52 9.35
CA VAL A 33 5.15 1.50 10.41
C VAL A 33 5.33 0.31 11.33
N HIS A 34 5.09 0.50 12.63
CA HIS A 34 5.18 -0.58 13.60
C HIS A 34 4.03 -1.58 13.42
N TYR A 35 4.29 -2.89 13.45
CA TYR A 35 3.35 -3.95 13.06
C TYR A 35 2.00 -3.88 13.80
N ARG A 36 1.99 -3.42 15.07
CA ARG A 36 0.78 -3.23 15.89
C ARG A 36 -0.28 -2.29 15.27
N HIS A 37 0.13 -1.38 14.38
CA HIS A 37 -0.79 -0.49 13.68
C HIS A 37 -1.34 -1.12 12.40
N LEU A 38 -0.85 -2.30 12.02
CA LEU A 38 -1.27 -3.01 10.83
C LEU A 38 -2.37 -4.01 11.13
N ARG A 39 -3.24 -4.18 10.14
CA ARG A 39 -4.16 -5.31 10.07
C ARG A 39 -4.22 -5.84 8.64
N PRO A 40 -4.74 -7.06 8.43
CA PRO A 40 -5.13 -7.48 7.09
C PRO A 40 -6.04 -6.45 6.43
N ALA A 41 -5.79 -6.15 5.16
CA ALA A 41 -6.69 -5.34 4.36
C ALA A 41 -7.98 -6.12 4.08
N THR A 42 -9.12 -5.43 4.03
CA THR A 42 -10.38 -6.07 3.64
C THR A 42 -10.41 -6.32 2.11
N PRO A 43 -11.27 -7.21 1.61
CA PRO A 43 -11.42 -7.42 0.16
C PRO A 43 -11.72 -6.13 -0.61
N TRP A 44 -12.51 -5.22 -0.03
CA TRP A 44 -12.81 -3.93 -0.62
C TRP A 44 -11.57 -3.03 -0.72
N GLN A 45 -10.77 -2.95 0.34
CA GLN A 45 -9.52 -2.18 0.34
C GLN A 45 -8.49 -2.74 -0.65
N HIS A 46 -8.48 -4.07 -0.82
CA HIS A 46 -7.69 -4.75 -1.84
C HIS A 46 -8.06 -4.26 -3.24
N ARG A 47 -9.36 -4.27 -3.57
CA ARG A 47 -9.86 -3.78 -4.86
C ARG A 47 -9.56 -2.30 -5.08
N GLN A 48 -9.71 -1.47 -4.04
CA GLN A 48 -9.38 -0.04 -4.12
C GLN A 48 -7.90 0.18 -4.46
N LEU A 49 -6.98 -0.55 -3.83
CA LEU A 49 -5.55 -0.42 -4.12
C LEU A 49 -5.20 -0.85 -5.56
N LEU A 50 -5.80 -1.94 -6.03
CA LEU A 50 -5.63 -2.41 -7.42
C LEU A 50 -6.16 -1.39 -8.43
N ALA A 51 -7.31 -0.76 -8.16
CA ALA A 51 -7.85 0.30 -9.01
C ALA A 51 -6.91 1.50 -9.09
N LEU A 52 -6.32 1.91 -7.95
CA LEU A 52 -5.29 2.97 -7.92
C LEU A 52 -4.05 2.58 -8.72
N ALA A 53 -3.58 1.33 -8.60
CA ALA A 53 -2.45 0.83 -9.38
C ALA A 53 -2.73 0.90 -10.88
N HIS A 54 -3.92 0.46 -11.30
CA HIS A 54 -4.34 0.48 -12.70
C HIS A 54 -4.41 1.92 -13.25
N LEU A 55 -5.04 2.83 -12.50
CA LEU A 55 -5.11 4.24 -12.87
C LEU A 55 -3.72 4.88 -12.99
N HIS A 56 -2.82 4.58 -12.05
CA HIS A 56 -1.45 5.09 -12.08
C HIS A 56 -0.69 4.57 -13.32
N ALA A 57 -0.79 3.27 -13.63
CA ALA A 57 -0.19 2.69 -14.82
C ALA A 57 -0.77 3.26 -16.12
N GLN A 58 -2.07 3.52 -16.19
CA GLN A 58 -2.68 4.21 -17.33
C GLN A 58 -2.11 5.62 -17.52
N ARG A 59 -1.99 6.40 -16.43
CA ARG A 59 -1.41 7.75 -16.49
C ARG A 59 0.04 7.75 -16.96
N LEU A 60 0.85 6.80 -16.49
CA LEU A 60 2.25 6.68 -16.94
C LEU A 60 2.35 6.34 -18.43
N ARG A 61 1.42 5.52 -18.96
CA ARG A 61 1.41 5.16 -20.39
C ARG A 61 0.90 6.26 -21.31
N GLY A 62 -0.04 7.10 -20.85
CA GLY A 62 -0.54 8.25 -21.61
C GLY A 62 0.33 9.51 -21.52
N ALA A 63 1.43 9.46 -20.76
CA ALA A 63 2.42 10.52 -20.64
C ALA A 63 3.65 10.30 -21.56
N LEU A 64 3.56 9.33 -22.48
CA LEU A 64 4.49 9.08 -23.59
C LEU A 64 3.91 9.63 -24.89
#